data_AF-A0A1W1DHY1-F1
#
_entry.id   AF-A0A1W1DHY1-F1
#
_cell.length_a   1.000
_cell.length_b   1.000
_cell.length_c   1.000
_cell.angle_alpha   90.00
_cell.angle_beta   90.00
_cell.angle_gamma   90.00
#
_symmetry.space_group_name_H-M   'P 1'
#
loop_
_entity.id
_entity.type
_entity.pdbx_description
1 polymer ?
#
loop_
_entity_poly.entity_id
_entity_poly.type
_entity_poly.pdbx_seq_one_letter_code
_entity_poly.pdbx_strand_id
1 'polypeptide(L)'
;MHDGPPYANGDIHIGHAVNKVLKDIIVKSKSLSGFDAPYVPGWDCHGLPIELNVEKKKGKVGQKISANDFRAECRKYADTQVAKQKQDFQRLGILGDWDNPYLTKDFKYEADIVRALGEIVENGHVSKGYKPVHWCTECGSALAEAEVEYKDKKSDAIDVKFKLIDASIFSVDKPVSLIIWTTTPWTLPAYILI
;
A
#
# COMPACT_ATOMS: atom_id res chain seq x y z
N MET A 1 5.50 -3.51 -24.81
CA MET A 1 4.72 -4.17 -23.73
C MET A 1 5.02 -3.43 -22.43
N HIS A 2 4.02 -2.98 -21.67
CA HIS A 2 4.27 -2.28 -20.40
C HIS A 2 4.65 -3.30 -19.30
N ASP A 3 5.70 -2.99 -18.54
CA ASP A 3 6.11 -3.80 -17.40
C ASP A 3 5.39 -3.35 -16.14
N GLY A 4 4.74 -4.25 -15.40
CA GLY A 4 4.37 -3.96 -14.01
C GLY A 4 5.63 -3.90 -13.16
N PRO A 5 5.94 -2.77 -12.50
CA PRO A 5 7.23 -2.57 -11.85
C PRO A 5 7.32 -3.45 -10.59
N PRO A 6 8.29 -4.37 -10.46
CA PRO A 6 8.58 -4.99 -9.17
C PRO A 6 8.94 -3.93 -8.12
N TYR A 7 8.59 -4.24 -6.87
CA TYR A 7 8.94 -3.41 -5.74
C TYR A 7 10.45 -3.53 -5.46
N ALA A 8 11.15 -2.40 -5.31
CA ALA A 8 12.59 -2.31 -5.08
C ALA A 8 12.95 -2.68 -3.62
N ASN A 9 12.59 -3.89 -3.21
CA ASN A 9 12.82 -4.42 -1.86
C ASN A 9 13.08 -5.92 -1.92
N GLY A 10 14.27 -6.32 -1.46
CA GLY A 10 14.65 -7.73 -1.34
C GLY A 10 14.99 -8.40 -2.66
N ASP A 11 15.23 -9.70 -2.54
CA ASP A 11 15.75 -10.54 -3.63
C ASP A 11 14.60 -11.02 -4.53
N ILE A 12 14.92 -11.30 -5.79
CA ILE A 12 13.94 -11.90 -6.69
C ILE A 12 13.57 -13.31 -6.20
N HIS A 13 12.34 -13.74 -6.50
CA HIS A 13 11.83 -15.07 -6.14
C HIS A 13 11.10 -15.68 -7.33
N ILE A 14 10.62 -16.92 -7.20
CA ILE A 14 10.03 -17.67 -8.33
C ILE A 14 8.84 -16.93 -8.98
N GLY A 15 8.03 -16.22 -8.19
CA GLY A 15 6.96 -15.37 -8.70
C GLY A 15 7.46 -14.27 -9.65
N HIS A 16 8.56 -13.60 -9.31
CA HIS A 16 9.22 -12.64 -10.20
C HIS A 16 9.71 -13.31 -11.50
N ALA A 17 10.34 -14.47 -11.38
CA ALA A 17 10.83 -15.23 -12.53
C ALA A 17 9.69 -15.62 -13.47
N VAL A 18 8.60 -16.19 -12.95
CA VAL A 18 7.41 -16.56 -13.73
C VAL A 18 6.85 -15.33 -14.46
N ASN A 19 6.65 -14.21 -13.75
CA ASN A 19 6.11 -13.00 -14.36
C ASN A 19 6.98 -12.48 -15.52
N LYS A 20 8.29 -12.38 -15.30
CA LYS A 20 9.21 -11.80 -16.28
C LYS A 20 9.48 -12.72 -17.46
N VAL A 21 9.60 -14.02 -17.24
CA VAL A 21 9.78 -15.00 -18.34
C VAL A 21 8.55 -15.03 -19.25
N LEU A 22 7.34 -14.96 -18.70
CA LEU A 22 6.12 -14.90 -19.51
C LEU A 22 6.07 -13.64 -20.39
N LYS A 23 6.45 -12.48 -19.84
CA LYS A 23 6.57 -11.22 -20.61
C LYS A 23 7.62 -11.34 -21.71
N ASP A 24 8.77 -11.91 -21.39
CA ASP A 24 9.88 -12.11 -22.31
C ASP A 24 9.53 -13.05 -23.49
N ILE A 25 8.78 -14.13 -23.24
CA ILE A 25 8.27 -15.01 -24.31
C ILE A 25 7.41 -14.22 -25.30
N ILE A 26 6.52 -13.36 -24.81
CA ILE A 26 5.64 -12.52 -25.65
C ILE A 26 6.47 -11.53 -26.46
N VAL A 27 7.39 -10.82 -25.80
CA VAL A 27 8.28 -9.84 -26.45
C VAL A 27 9.09 -10.52 -27.55
N LYS A 28 9.78 -11.62 -27.25
CA LYS A 28 10.55 -12.40 -28.23
C LYS A 28 9.69 -12.89 -29.39
N SER A 29 8.52 -13.46 -29.10
CA SER A 29 7.60 -13.94 -30.14
C SER A 29 7.15 -12.82 -31.08
N LYS A 30 6.82 -11.64 -30.55
CA LYS A 30 6.39 -10.49 -31.35
C LYS A 30 7.54 -9.88 -32.14
N SER A 31 8.72 -9.74 -31.55
CA SER A 31 9.92 -9.29 -32.27
C SER A 31 10.27 -10.24 -33.42
N LEU A 32 10.23 -11.55 -33.20
CA LEU A 32 10.46 -12.56 -34.26
C LEU A 32 9.37 -12.57 -35.34
N SER A 33 8.17 -12.07 -35.01
CA SER A 33 7.06 -11.92 -35.96
C SER A 33 7.10 -10.59 -36.73
N GLY A 34 8.19 -9.81 -36.60
CA GLY A 34 8.38 -8.53 -37.31
C GLY A 34 7.73 -7.32 -36.65
N PHE A 35 7.24 -7.42 -35.41
CA PHE A 35 6.72 -6.28 -34.67
C PHE A 35 7.84 -5.54 -33.93
N ASP A 36 7.75 -4.21 -33.86
CA ASP A 36 8.53 -3.42 -32.92
C ASP A 36 7.95 -3.59 -31.50
N ALA A 37 8.55 -4.48 -30.71
CA ALA A 37 8.07 -4.86 -29.39
C ALA A 37 9.05 -4.42 -28.29
N PRO A 38 9.19 -3.11 -27.99
CA PRO A 38 10.05 -2.65 -26.93
C PRO A 38 9.54 -3.10 -25.56
N TYR A 39 10.47 -3.44 -24.69
CA TYR A 39 10.24 -3.77 -23.30
C TYR A 39 11.15 -2.94 -22.41
N VAL A 40 10.55 -1.99 -21.70
CA VAL A 40 11.25 -1.12 -20.74
C VAL A 40 10.91 -1.63 -19.34
N PRO A 41 11.88 -2.22 -18.61
CA PRO A 41 11.67 -2.64 -17.23
C PRO A 41 11.50 -1.41 -16.33
N GLY A 42 10.80 -1.57 -15.21
CA GLY A 42 10.75 -0.51 -14.20
C GLY A 42 10.67 -1.03 -12.79
N TRP A 43 10.73 -0.09 -11.85
CA TRP A 43 10.73 -0.39 -10.41
C TRP A 43 9.89 0.60 -9.61
N ASP A 44 9.19 0.04 -8.63
CA ASP A 44 8.51 0.80 -7.59
C ASP A 44 9.49 1.07 -6.44
N CYS A 45 9.73 2.35 -6.16
CA CYS A 45 10.83 2.85 -5.35
C CYS A 45 10.34 3.67 -4.14
N HIS A 46 9.03 3.69 -3.88
CA HIS A 46 8.42 4.44 -2.78
C HIS A 46 7.60 3.51 -1.87
N GLY A 47 7.21 4.01 -0.69
CA GLY A 47 6.23 3.33 0.16
C GLY A 47 6.81 2.57 1.36
N LEU A 48 5.90 2.03 2.16
CA LEU A 48 6.19 1.49 3.50
C LEU A 48 7.26 0.39 3.54
N PRO A 49 7.30 -0.59 2.62
CA PRO A 49 8.32 -1.63 2.73
C PRO A 49 9.77 -1.10 2.61
N ILE A 50 10.03 -0.05 1.80
CA ILE A 50 11.36 0.60 1.79
C ILE A 50 11.59 1.36 3.10
N GLU A 51 10.60 2.15 3.54
CA GLU A 51 10.70 2.95 4.76
C GLU A 51 10.99 2.10 5.99
N LEU A 52 10.30 0.96 6.15
CA LEU A 52 10.51 0.02 7.26
C LEU A 52 11.92 -0.59 7.24
N ASN A 53 12.50 -0.87 6.07
CA ASN A 53 13.86 -1.38 5.95
C ASN A 53 14.91 -0.33 6.32
N VAL A 54 14.68 0.93 5.92
CA VAL A 54 15.57 2.05 6.27
C VAL A 54 15.44 2.37 7.76
N GLU A 55 14.23 2.38 8.31
CA GLU A 55 13.95 2.62 9.72
C GLU A 55 14.68 1.60 10.61
N LYS A 56 14.67 0.31 10.26
CA LYS A 56 15.43 -0.73 10.97
C LYS A 56 16.93 -0.43 11.06
N LYS A 57 17.49 0.26 10.06
CA LYS A 57 18.94 0.54 9.96
C LYS A 57 19.32 1.93 10.49
N LYS A 58 18.47 2.93 10.32
CA LYS A 58 18.75 4.36 10.56
C LYS A 58 17.92 4.95 11.70
N GLY A 59 16.85 4.26 12.11
CA GLY A 59 15.91 4.71 13.12
C GLY A 59 14.73 5.51 12.54
N LYS A 60 13.76 5.79 13.42
CA LYS A 60 12.52 6.51 13.10
C LYS A 60 12.77 7.97 12.72
N VAL A 61 12.04 8.42 11.70
CA VAL A 61 12.01 9.82 11.27
C VAL A 61 11.58 10.71 12.42
N GLY A 62 12.25 11.85 12.58
CA GLY A 62 11.97 12.82 13.65
C GLY A 62 12.48 12.41 15.03
N GLN A 63 13.01 11.19 15.18
CA GLN A 63 13.66 10.75 16.41
C GLN A 63 15.18 10.67 16.24
N LYS A 64 15.64 9.83 15.30
CA LYS A 64 17.08 9.56 15.09
C LYS A 64 17.62 10.13 13.78
N ILE A 65 16.73 10.51 12.87
CA ILE A 65 17.08 10.99 11.53
C ILE A 65 16.06 12.03 11.06
N SER A 66 16.53 13.05 10.33
CA SER A 66 15.67 14.06 9.73
C SER A 66 14.83 13.47 8.58
N ALA A 67 13.71 14.10 8.24
CA ALA A 67 12.89 13.64 7.11
C ALA A 67 13.65 13.67 5.78
N ASN A 68 14.46 14.70 5.55
CA ASN A 68 15.25 14.84 4.32
C ASN A 68 16.32 13.75 4.23
N ASP A 69 17.06 13.52 5.32
CA ASP A 69 18.09 12.48 5.35
C ASP A 69 17.46 11.09 5.20
N PHE A 70 16.31 10.84 5.85
CA PHE A 70 15.59 9.58 5.72
C PHE A 70 15.16 9.31 4.28
N ARG A 71 14.56 10.30 3.59
CA ARG A 71 14.20 10.17 2.17
C ARG A 71 15.42 9.93 1.28
N ALA A 72 16.55 10.57 1.59
CA ALA A 72 17.80 10.33 0.87
C ALA A 72 18.30 8.89 1.08
N GLU A 73 18.21 8.36 2.30
CA GLU A 73 18.56 6.97 2.60
C GLU A 73 17.58 5.97 1.93
N CYS A 74 16.28 6.29 1.84
CA CYS A 74 15.31 5.50 1.07
C CYS A 74 15.67 5.45 -0.42
N ARG A 75 16.04 6.58 -1.03
CA ARG A 75 16.50 6.62 -2.43
C ARG A 75 17.73 5.73 -2.63
N LYS A 76 18.73 5.85 -1.75
CA LYS A 76 19.94 5.01 -1.78
C LYS A 76 19.60 3.53 -1.63
N TYR A 77 18.72 3.19 -0.70
CA TYR A 77 18.29 1.81 -0.50
C TYR A 77 17.64 1.26 -1.77
N ALA A 78 16.70 2.00 -2.36
CA ALA A 78 16.04 1.61 -3.62
C ALA A 78 17.08 1.38 -4.73
N ASP A 79 18.07 2.26 -4.90
CA ASP A 79 19.14 2.10 -5.90
C ASP A 79 19.89 0.77 -5.73
N THR A 80 20.22 0.38 -4.49
CA THR A 80 20.89 -0.92 -4.24
C THR A 80 20.01 -2.11 -4.62
N GLN A 81 18.71 -2.04 -4.37
CA GLN A 81 17.77 -3.12 -4.67
C GLN A 81 17.53 -3.23 -6.18
N VAL A 82 17.34 -2.09 -6.87
CA VAL A 82 17.23 -2.02 -8.32
C VAL A 82 18.45 -2.64 -8.99
N ALA A 83 19.66 -2.27 -8.56
CA ALA A 83 20.89 -2.82 -9.14
C ALA A 83 20.98 -4.35 -8.99
N LYS A 84 20.66 -4.87 -7.80
CA LYS A 84 20.67 -6.32 -7.54
C LYS A 84 19.63 -7.05 -8.39
N GLN A 85 18.39 -6.61 -8.35
CA GLN A 85 17.29 -7.23 -9.10
C GLN A 85 17.50 -7.13 -10.61
N LYS A 86 18.03 -6.01 -11.13
CA LYS A 86 18.41 -5.83 -12.54
C LYS A 86 19.39 -6.92 -12.98
N GLN A 87 20.45 -7.14 -12.20
CA GLN A 87 21.44 -8.19 -12.48
C GLN A 87 20.80 -9.58 -12.53
N ASP A 88 19.93 -9.88 -11.56
CA ASP A 88 19.27 -11.19 -11.49
C ASP A 88 18.30 -11.40 -12.67
N PHE A 89 17.54 -10.37 -13.07
CA PHE A 89 16.66 -10.46 -14.24
C PHE A 89 17.45 -10.59 -15.56
N GLN A 90 18.56 -9.88 -15.71
CA GLN A 90 19.45 -10.05 -16.87
C GLN A 90 19.99 -11.49 -16.92
N ARG A 91 20.31 -12.09 -15.77
CA ARG A 91 20.78 -13.47 -15.67
C ARG A 91 19.73 -14.51 -16.09
N LEU A 92 18.44 -14.18 -15.99
CA LEU A 92 17.34 -15.02 -16.53
C LEU A 92 17.23 -14.95 -18.06
N GLY A 93 18.02 -14.13 -18.75
CA GLY A 93 18.00 -14.01 -20.21
C GLY A 93 16.82 -13.19 -20.75
N ILE A 94 16.24 -12.33 -19.91
CA ILE A 94 15.13 -11.45 -20.27
C ILE A 94 15.66 -10.30 -21.13
N LEU A 95 15.04 -10.10 -22.30
CA LEU A 95 15.33 -8.96 -23.17
C LEU A 95 14.60 -7.72 -22.67
N GLY A 96 15.30 -6.59 -22.60
CA GLY A 96 14.72 -5.30 -22.22
C GLY A 96 15.73 -4.17 -22.32
N ASP A 97 15.23 -2.93 -22.32
CA ASP A 97 16.07 -1.73 -22.19
C ASP A 97 16.50 -1.56 -20.72
N TRP A 98 17.52 -2.33 -20.36
CA TRP A 98 18.05 -2.36 -19.01
C TRP A 98 18.79 -1.07 -18.63
N ASP A 99 19.24 -0.29 -19.61
CA ASP A 99 20.04 0.92 -19.38
C ASP A 99 19.17 2.16 -19.17
N ASN A 100 17.94 2.16 -19.70
CA ASN A 100 16.96 3.21 -19.48
C ASN A 100 15.68 2.68 -18.80
N PRO A 101 15.76 2.08 -17.61
CA PRO A 101 14.57 1.64 -16.90
C PRO A 101 13.78 2.84 -16.40
N TYR A 102 12.47 2.68 -16.23
CA TYR A 102 11.67 3.72 -15.56
C TYR A 102 11.65 3.47 -14.05
N LEU A 103 12.01 4.47 -13.26
CA LEU A 103 11.96 4.38 -11.79
C LEU A 103 10.93 5.37 -11.28
N THR A 104 10.04 4.92 -10.39
CA THR A 104 9.02 5.79 -9.79
C THR A 104 9.60 6.94 -8.96
N LYS A 105 10.87 6.84 -8.53
CA LYS A 105 11.63 7.91 -7.87
C LYS A 105 12.30 8.90 -8.82
N ASP A 106 12.21 8.72 -10.13
CA ASP A 106 12.79 9.69 -11.06
C ASP A 106 11.97 10.97 -11.04
N PHE A 107 12.65 12.13 -11.02
CA PHE A 107 11.97 13.42 -10.88
C PHE A 107 10.95 13.69 -11.98
N LYS A 108 11.20 13.17 -13.20
CA LYS A 108 10.23 13.25 -14.30
C LYS A 108 8.97 12.45 -13.98
N TYR A 109 9.12 11.22 -13.48
CA TYR A 109 8.00 10.36 -13.10
C TYR A 109 7.19 10.97 -11.95
N GLU A 110 7.86 11.49 -10.91
CA GLU A 110 7.21 12.20 -9.81
C GLU A 110 6.44 13.44 -10.31
N ALA A 111 7.01 14.20 -11.24
CA ALA A 111 6.33 15.35 -11.84
C ALA A 111 5.11 14.94 -12.67
N ASP A 112 5.17 13.82 -13.40
CA ASP A 112 4.05 13.28 -14.16
C ASP A 112 2.91 12.80 -13.23
N ILE A 113 3.22 12.21 -12.08
CA ILE A 113 2.23 11.89 -11.04
C ILE A 113 1.50 13.16 -10.57
N VAL A 114 2.25 14.23 -10.30
CA VAL A 114 1.66 15.50 -9.83
C VAL A 114 0.77 16.13 -10.90
N ARG A 115 1.15 16.05 -12.19
CA ARG A 115 0.32 16.53 -13.30
C ARG A 115 -0.97 15.74 -13.42
N ALA A 116 -0.89 14.40 -13.39
CA ALA A 116 -2.06 13.54 -13.45
C ALA A 116 -3.00 13.79 -12.26
N LEU A 117 -2.46 13.98 -11.04
CA LEU A 117 -3.27 14.38 -9.89
C LEU A 117 -3.94 15.74 -10.11
N GLY A 118 -3.24 16.71 -10.71
CA GLY A 118 -3.79 18.00 -11.09
C GLY A 118 -5.03 17.87 -11.97
N GLU A 119 -4.97 17.04 -13.03
CA GLU A 119 -6.11 16.77 -13.91
C GLU A 119 -7.29 16.14 -13.15
N ILE A 120 -7.04 15.20 -12.23
CA ILE A 120 -8.09 14.57 -11.41
C ILE A 120 -8.76 15.60 -10.48
N VAL A 121 -7.97 16.52 -9.92
CA VAL A 121 -8.46 17.62 -9.09
C VAL A 121 -9.31 18.60 -9.91
N GLU A 122 -8.82 19.02 -11.09
CA GLU A 122 -9.54 19.92 -12.00
C GLU A 122 -10.89 19.35 -12.44
N ASN A 123 -10.95 18.04 -12.63
CA ASN A 123 -12.19 17.32 -12.97
C ASN A 123 -13.14 17.12 -11.77
N GLY A 124 -12.81 17.63 -10.57
CA GLY A 124 -13.67 17.56 -9.38
C GLY A 124 -13.76 16.18 -8.74
N HIS A 125 -12.83 15.27 -9.04
CA HIS A 125 -12.81 13.91 -8.48
C HIS A 125 -12.05 13.80 -7.14
N VAL A 126 -11.48 14.90 -6.64
CA VAL A 126 -10.81 14.97 -5.33
C VAL A 126 -11.58 15.89 -4.39
N SER A 127 -11.97 15.37 -3.23
CA SER A 127 -12.61 16.14 -2.17
C SER A 127 -11.94 15.90 -0.82
N LYS A 128 -11.78 16.95 -0.02
CA LYS A 128 -11.33 16.84 1.37
C LYS A 128 -12.52 16.61 2.30
N GLY A 129 -12.41 15.62 3.19
CA GLY A 129 -13.45 15.32 4.18
C GLY A 129 -12.93 14.45 5.31
N TYR A 130 -13.83 14.03 6.19
CA TYR A 130 -13.55 13.13 7.30
C TYR A 130 -14.35 11.85 7.10
N LYS A 131 -13.68 10.71 7.16
CA LYS A 131 -14.29 9.39 7.01
C LYS A 131 -13.56 8.43 7.96
N PRO A 132 -14.25 7.49 8.62
CA PRO A 132 -13.59 6.34 9.23
C PRO A 132 -12.77 5.57 8.17
N VAL A 133 -11.50 5.34 8.46
CA VAL A 133 -10.56 4.63 7.58
C VAL A 133 -9.89 3.50 8.34
N HIS A 134 -9.39 2.49 7.62
CA HIS A 134 -8.49 1.53 8.20
C HIS A 134 -7.22 2.24 8.67
N TRP A 135 -6.83 2.03 9.92
CA TRP A 135 -5.70 2.72 10.55
C TRP A 135 -4.72 1.72 11.14
N CYS A 136 -3.46 1.78 10.69
CA CYS A 136 -2.39 0.99 11.27
C CYS A 136 -1.79 1.74 12.46
N THR A 137 -1.96 1.22 13.69
CA THR A 137 -1.42 1.84 14.91
C THR A 137 0.11 1.78 14.99
N GLU A 138 0.73 0.80 14.34
CA GLU A 138 2.19 0.66 14.31
C GLU A 138 2.84 1.59 13.28
N CYS A 139 2.22 1.70 12.11
CA CYS A 139 2.66 2.52 11.00
C CYS A 139 2.32 4.00 11.21
N GLY A 140 1.26 4.30 11.97
CA GLY A 140 0.76 5.66 12.18
C GLY A 140 0.14 6.28 10.92
N SER A 141 -0.46 5.45 10.05
CA SER A 141 -1.06 5.88 8.78
C SER A 141 -2.38 5.18 8.50
N ALA A 142 -3.20 5.84 7.69
CA ALA A 142 -4.34 5.21 7.05
C ALA A 142 -3.87 4.18 6.00
N LEU A 143 -4.66 3.12 5.84
CA LEU A 143 -4.46 2.06 4.85
C LEU A 143 -5.61 2.07 3.84
N ALA A 144 -5.28 1.83 2.57
CA ALA A 144 -6.27 1.53 1.56
C ALA A 144 -6.84 0.12 1.77
N GLU A 145 -8.07 -0.14 1.32
CA GLU A 145 -8.70 -1.45 1.44
C GLU A 145 -7.87 -2.56 0.77
N ALA A 146 -7.23 -2.24 -0.36
CA ALA A 146 -6.32 -3.14 -1.06
C ALA A 146 -5.04 -3.52 -0.26
N GLU A 147 -4.72 -2.79 0.81
CA GLU A 147 -3.59 -3.06 1.71
C GLU A 147 -4.01 -3.88 2.94
N VAL A 148 -5.31 -4.17 3.11
CA VAL A 148 -5.85 -4.89 4.27
C VAL A 148 -5.88 -6.39 3.98
N GLU A 149 -5.15 -7.16 4.79
CA GLU A 149 -5.21 -8.62 4.80
C GLU A 149 -6.04 -9.13 5.99
N TYR A 150 -6.91 -10.10 5.73
CA TYR A 150 -7.74 -10.72 6.76
C TYR A 150 -7.03 -11.90 7.41
N LYS A 151 -7.06 -11.95 8.74
CA LYS A 151 -6.57 -13.06 9.54
C LYS A 151 -7.54 -13.35 10.65
N ASP A 152 -7.68 -14.64 10.98
CA ASP A 152 -8.47 -15.05 12.13
C ASP A 152 -7.85 -14.50 13.41
N LYS A 153 -8.71 -13.88 14.23
CA LYS A 153 -8.34 -13.32 15.52
C LYS A 153 -9.40 -13.71 16.54
N LYS A 154 -8.95 -14.11 17.73
CA LYS A 154 -9.82 -14.23 18.89
C LYS A 154 -10.17 -12.84 19.42
N SER A 155 -11.45 -12.56 19.55
CA SER A 155 -11.98 -11.31 20.10
C SER A 155 -12.94 -11.61 21.25
N ASP A 156 -13.07 -10.68 22.18
CA ASP A 156 -14.09 -10.76 23.22
C ASP A 156 -15.46 -10.56 22.58
N ALA A 157 -16.45 -11.35 22.98
CA ALA A 157 -17.84 -11.18 22.57
C ALA A 157 -18.66 -10.96 23.85
N ILE A 158 -19.31 -9.80 23.94
CA ILE A 158 -20.02 -9.39 25.17
C ILE A 158 -21.44 -8.94 24.85
N ASP A 159 -22.34 -9.19 25.81
CA ASP A 159 -23.69 -8.64 25.85
C ASP A 159 -23.72 -7.49 26.86
N VAL A 160 -24.20 -6.32 26.43
CA VAL A 160 -24.25 -5.11 27.26
C VAL A 160 -25.68 -4.64 27.39
N LYS A 161 -26.10 -4.39 28.64
CA LYS A 161 -27.46 -3.93 28.97
C LYS A 161 -27.48 -2.41 29.16
N PHE A 162 -28.23 -1.71 28.32
CA PHE A 162 -28.52 -0.28 28.43
C PHE A 162 -29.92 -0.08 29.01
N LYS A 163 -30.00 0.48 30.21
CA LYS A 163 -31.28 0.82 30.83
C LYS A 163 -31.92 1.99 30.09
N LEU A 164 -33.18 1.85 29.69
CA LEU A 164 -33.93 2.95 29.09
C LEU A 164 -34.25 4.01 30.14
N ILE A 165 -34.05 5.28 29.77
CA ILE A 165 -34.42 6.43 30.60
C ILE A 165 -35.94 6.63 30.55
N ASP A 166 -36.52 6.56 29.35
CA ASP A 166 -37.97 6.57 29.13
C ASP A 166 -38.39 5.26 28.44
N ALA A 167 -39.30 4.53 29.08
CA ALA A 167 -39.87 3.28 28.58
C ALA A 167 -41.39 3.39 28.31
N SER A 168 -41.94 4.61 28.29
CA SER A 168 -43.37 4.87 28.10
C SER A 168 -43.94 4.23 26.84
N ILE A 169 -43.15 4.17 25.76
CA ILE A 169 -43.53 3.52 24.50
C ILE A 169 -43.90 2.03 24.66
N PHE A 170 -43.34 1.35 25.66
CA PHE A 170 -43.59 -0.08 25.88
C PHE A 170 -44.82 -0.36 26.74
N SER A 171 -45.43 0.67 27.38
CA SER A 171 -46.61 0.53 28.24
C SER A 171 -46.48 -0.56 29.32
N VAL A 172 -45.27 -0.75 29.85
CA VAL A 172 -44.96 -1.73 30.91
C VAL A 172 -44.54 -1.04 32.19
N ASP A 173 -45.08 -1.51 33.32
CA ASP A 173 -44.71 -1.05 34.66
C ASP A 173 -43.50 -1.83 35.21
N LYS A 174 -42.43 -1.92 34.39
CA LYS A 174 -41.17 -2.58 34.74
C LYS A 174 -39.99 -1.86 34.11
N PRO A 175 -38.80 -1.85 34.73
CA PRO A 175 -37.58 -1.32 34.09
C PRO A 175 -37.30 -2.06 32.80
N VAL A 176 -37.27 -1.32 31.68
CA VAL A 176 -36.94 -1.87 30.36
C VAL A 176 -35.46 -1.56 30.07
N SER A 177 -34.79 -2.48 29.40
CA SER A 177 -33.41 -2.30 28.95
C SER A 177 -33.23 -2.85 27.55
N LEU A 178 -32.40 -2.19 26.76
CA LEU A 178 -31.90 -2.69 25.49
C LEU A 178 -30.68 -3.54 25.75
N ILE A 179 -30.60 -4.69 25.08
CA ILE A 179 -29.43 -5.56 25.11
C ILE A 179 -28.77 -5.43 23.75
N ILE A 180 -27.48 -5.10 23.75
CA ILE A 180 -26.66 -5.08 22.54
C ILE A 180 -25.57 -6.13 22.63
N TRP A 181 -25.13 -6.61 21.48
CA TRP A 181 -23.99 -7.51 21.35
C TRP A 181 -22.87 -6.82 20.58
N THR A 182 -21.62 -6.98 21.01
CA THR A 182 -20.45 -6.44 20.30
C THR A 182 -19.21 -7.30 20.49
N THR A 183 -18.34 -7.31 19.47
CA THR A 183 -17.00 -7.92 19.51
C THR A 183 -15.89 -6.90 19.75
N THR A 184 -16.24 -5.61 19.88
CA THR A 184 -15.31 -4.50 20.09
C THR A 184 -15.67 -3.71 21.35
N PRO A 185 -15.42 -4.24 22.58
CA PRO A 185 -15.77 -3.54 23.81
C PRO A 185 -15.18 -2.12 23.91
N TRP A 186 -14.02 -1.89 23.30
CA TRP A 186 -13.33 -0.60 23.27
C TRP A 186 -14.11 0.50 22.53
N THR A 187 -15.12 0.17 21.72
CA THR A 187 -15.98 1.17 21.06
C THR A 187 -17.14 1.63 21.93
N LEU A 188 -17.42 0.96 23.05
CA LEU A 188 -18.55 1.29 23.93
C LEU A 188 -18.55 2.74 24.44
N PRO A 189 -17.39 3.35 24.82
CA PRO A 189 -17.37 4.74 25.27
C PRO A 189 -17.78 5.75 24.19
N ALA A 190 -17.72 5.38 22.91
CA ALA A 190 -17.99 6.25 21.78
C ALA A 190 -19.39 6.08 21.18
N TYR A 191 -20.30 5.35 21.85
CA TYR A 191 -21.69 5.23 21.41
C TYR A 191 -22.39 6.60 21.46
N ILE A 192 -22.92 7.04 20.31
CA ILE A 192 -23.65 8.31 20.19
C ILE A 192 -25.16 8.07 20.05
N LEU A 193 -25.59 6.96 19.48
CA LEU A 193 -27.01 6.59 19.31
C LEU A 193 -27.21 5.08 19.50
N ILE A 194 -28.34 4.72 20.10
CA ILE A 194 -29.00 3.40 20.04
C ILE A 194 -30.44 3.64 19.61
#